data_AF-A0A833FYY1-F1
#
_entry.id   AF-A0A833FYY1-F1
#
_cell.length_a   1.000
_cell.length_b   1.000
_cell.length_c   1.000
_cell.angle_alpha   90.00
_cell.angle_beta   90.00
_cell.angle_gamma   90.00
#
_symmetry.space_group_name_H-M   'P 1'
#
loop_
_entity.id
_entity.type
_entity.pdbx_description
1 polymer ?
#
loop_
_entity_poly.entity_id
_entity_poly.type
_entity_poly.pdbx_seq_one_letter_code
_entity_poly.pdbx_strand_id
1 'polypeptide(L)'
;MRMAEAGQLLAVRCEMPQCYHHKGRGKFDPVKKTREKWAPSPDHYPILESAGGHRVPENIRLSHTECNQRDHTRRTQIRTLLAKGKSLDEIAETLNRKKVPPAHGANRRTGWTGAMVRKAYVS
;
A
#
# COMPACT_ATOMS: atom_id res chain seq x y z
N MET A 1 -17.08 9.59 -7.96
CA MET A 1 -16.72 8.14 -7.95
C MET A 1 -18.04 7.40 -7.91
N ARG A 2 -18.52 6.86 -9.05
CA ARG A 2 -19.93 6.45 -9.20
C ARG A 2 -20.41 5.42 -8.16
N MET A 3 -19.53 4.57 -7.65
CA MET A 3 -19.88 3.54 -6.64
C MET A 3 -20.14 4.11 -5.24
N ALA A 4 -19.44 5.20 -4.85
CA ALA A 4 -19.68 5.89 -3.58
C ALA A 4 -20.97 6.69 -3.62
N GLU A 5 -21.28 7.29 -4.77
CA GLU A 5 -22.53 8.02 -5.02
C GLU A 5 -23.75 7.07 -5.08
N ALA A 6 -23.55 5.80 -5.45
CA ALA A 6 -24.60 4.79 -5.53
C ALA A 6 -24.90 4.05 -4.21
N GLY A 7 -24.30 4.45 -3.08
CA GLY A 7 -24.60 3.87 -1.75
C GLY A 7 -24.11 2.43 -1.54
N GLN A 8 -23.31 1.88 -2.46
CA GLN A 8 -22.79 0.50 -2.40
C GLN A 8 -21.52 0.36 -1.55
N LEU A 9 -20.97 1.47 -1.06
CA LEU A 9 -19.82 1.49 -0.15
C LEU A 9 -20.30 1.76 1.28
N LEU A 10 -20.17 0.78 2.18
CA LEU A 10 -20.50 0.90 3.61
C LEU A 10 -19.79 2.08 4.29
N ALA A 11 -18.58 2.42 3.82
CA ALA A 11 -17.88 3.65 4.15
C ALA A 11 -16.81 3.95 3.09
N VAL A 12 -16.70 5.20 2.67
CA VAL A 12 -15.62 5.66 1.78
C VAL A 12 -14.34 5.85 2.60
N ARG A 13 -13.46 4.84 2.61
CA ARG A 13 -12.20 4.86 3.36
C ARG A 13 -11.05 4.27 2.57
N CYS A 14 -9.84 4.76 2.83
CA CYS A 14 -8.61 4.16 2.35
C CYS A 14 -8.37 2.81 3.02
N GLU A 15 -8.39 1.75 2.22
CA GLU A 15 -8.22 0.35 2.60
C GLU A 15 -6.76 -0.12 2.53
N MET A 16 -5.83 0.78 2.17
CA MET A 16 -4.41 0.47 2.20
C MET A 16 -4.00 0.02 3.60
N PRO A 17 -3.17 -1.03 3.74
CA PRO A 17 -2.79 -1.52 5.05
C PRO A 17 -2.15 -0.46 5.95
N GLN A 18 -1.41 0.48 5.37
CA GLN A 18 -0.96 1.71 6.03
C GLN A 18 -1.57 2.94 5.35
N CYS A 19 -2.25 3.78 6.14
CA CYS A 19 -2.67 5.11 5.70
C CYS A 19 -1.65 6.15 6.18
N TYR A 20 -1.29 7.08 5.28
CA TYR A 20 -0.37 8.19 5.55
C TYR A 20 -1.07 9.55 5.62
N HIS A 21 -2.39 9.58 5.43
CA HIS A 21 -3.16 10.82 5.44
C HIS A 21 -3.28 11.37 6.85
N HIS A 22 -2.81 12.60 7.06
CA HIS A 22 -2.80 13.26 8.38
C HIS A 22 -4.21 13.44 8.99
N LYS A 23 -5.25 13.64 8.15
CA LYS A 23 -6.66 13.71 8.60
C LYS A 23 -7.39 12.34 8.66
N GLY A 24 -6.67 11.24 8.50
CA GLY A 24 -7.22 9.89 8.58
C GLY A 24 -7.76 9.31 7.27
N ARG A 25 -8.22 8.04 7.34
CA ARG A 25 -8.54 7.17 6.19
C ARG A 25 -9.73 7.61 5.35
N GLY A 26 -10.70 8.29 5.95
CA GLY A 26 -11.94 8.72 5.28
C GLY A 26 -11.85 10.09 4.61
N LYS A 27 -10.69 10.75 4.64
CA LYS A 27 -10.51 12.06 4.03
C LYS A 27 -9.79 11.92 2.70
N PHE A 28 -10.42 12.40 1.64
CA PHE A 28 -9.90 12.37 0.28
C PHE A 28 -9.94 13.78 -0.29
N ASP A 29 -8.91 14.12 -1.05
CA ASP A 29 -8.96 15.32 -1.88
C ASP A 29 -9.86 15.06 -3.10
N PRO A 30 -10.52 16.11 -3.66
CA PRO A 30 -11.32 15.97 -4.86
C PRO A 30 -10.52 15.40 -6.04
N VAL A 31 -11.18 14.66 -6.93
CA VAL A 31 -10.54 14.19 -8.17
C VAL A 31 -10.32 15.38 -9.10
N LYS A 32 -9.05 15.63 -9.44
CA LYS A 32 -8.65 16.64 -10.42
C LYS A 32 -7.87 15.98 -11.57
N LYS A 33 -7.64 16.73 -12.65
CA LYS A 33 -6.79 16.27 -13.78
C LYS A 33 -5.36 15.96 -13.34
N THR A 34 -4.87 16.63 -12.30
CA THR A 34 -3.55 16.41 -11.72
C THR A 34 -3.60 15.34 -10.64
N ARG A 35 -2.53 14.55 -10.55
CA ARG A 35 -2.38 13.51 -9.55
C ARG A 35 -2.14 14.14 -8.17
N GLU A 36 -3.17 14.21 -7.33
CA GLU A 36 -3.03 14.65 -5.94
C GLU A 36 -2.73 13.48 -4.99
N LYS A 37 -1.92 13.75 -3.96
CA LYS A 37 -1.43 12.75 -2.99
C LYS A 37 -2.58 12.02 -2.28
N TRP A 38 -3.65 12.76 -1.98
CA TRP A 38 -4.78 12.27 -1.20
C TRP A 38 -6.06 12.10 -2.02
N ALA A 39 -5.98 12.22 -3.34
CA ALA A 39 -7.07 11.84 -4.22
C ALA A 39 -7.35 10.32 -4.13
N PRO A 40 -8.58 9.88 -4.42
CA PRO A 40 -8.92 8.47 -4.45
C PRO A 40 -8.21 7.79 -5.64
N SER A 41 -7.70 6.59 -5.40
CA SER A 41 -6.98 5.76 -6.37
C SER A 41 -7.46 4.31 -6.26
N PRO A 42 -7.68 3.62 -7.39
CA PRO A 42 -7.91 2.18 -7.38
C PRO A 42 -6.58 1.46 -7.18
N ASP A 43 -6.48 0.66 -6.11
CA ASP A 43 -5.36 -0.27 -5.92
C ASP A 43 -5.78 -1.68 -6.32
N HIS A 44 -4.92 -2.39 -7.04
CA HIS A 44 -5.20 -3.74 -7.53
C HIS A 44 -4.90 -4.75 -6.42
N TYR A 45 -5.93 -5.38 -5.86
CA TYR A 45 -5.79 -6.30 -4.74
C TYR A 45 -6.89 -7.37 -4.76
N PRO A 46 -6.59 -8.67 -4.53
CA PRO A 46 -5.31 -9.22 -4.08
C PRO A 46 -4.28 -9.44 -5.19
N ILE A 47 -4.70 -9.44 -6.46
CA ILE A 47 -3.81 -9.64 -7.59
C ILE A 47 -3.31 -8.28 -8.05
N LEU A 48 -2.06 -7.96 -7.72
CA LEU A 48 -1.41 -6.73 -8.16
C LEU A 48 -1.40 -6.63 -9.69
N GLU A 49 -1.45 -5.41 -10.23
CA GLU A 49 -1.26 -5.16 -11.67
C GLU A 49 0.04 -5.81 -12.18
N SER A 50 1.12 -5.69 -11.39
CA SER A 50 2.42 -6.29 -11.69
C SER A 50 2.45 -7.83 -11.68
N ALA A 51 1.38 -8.49 -11.23
CA ALA A 51 1.17 -9.92 -11.23
C ALA A 51 0.04 -10.35 -12.21
N GLY A 52 -0.34 -9.47 -13.14
CA GLY A 52 -1.41 -9.73 -14.13
C GLY A 52 -2.81 -9.34 -13.65
N GLY A 53 -2.93 -8.60 -12.55
CA GLY A 53 -4.21 -8.11 -12.05
C GLY A 53 -4.87 -7.13 -13.02
N HIS A 54 -6.15 -7.36 -13.32
CA HIS A 54 -6.97 -6.46 -14.12
C HIS A 54 -7.88 -5.59 -13.24
N ARG A 55 -8.37 -4.46 -13.78
CA ARG A 55 -9.36 -3.58 -13.13
C ARG A 55 -10.75 -4.19 -13.16
N VAL A 56 -10.97 -5.20 -12.32
CA VAL A 56 -12.29 -5.79 -12.06
C VAL A 56 -12.75 -5.42 -10.65
N PRO A 57 -14.07 -5.30 -10.39
CA PRO A 57 -14.59 -4.93 -9.07
C PRO A 57 -14.02 -5.77 -7.92
N GLU A 58 -13.78 -7.05 -8.14
CA GLU A 58 -13.28 -8.02 -7.17
C GLU A 58 -11.77 -7.87 -6.90
N ASN A 59 -11.07 -7.10 -7.73
CA ASN A 59 -9.63 -6.88 -7.65
C ASN A 59 -9.28 -5.41 -7.39
N ILE A 60 -10.21 -4.61 -6.89
CA ILE A 60 -9.99 -3.18 -6.60
C ILE A 60 -10.32 -2.89 -5.15
N ARG A 61 -9.35 -2.32 -4.42
CA ARG A 61 -9.60 -1.66 -3.13
C ARG A 61 -9.42 -0.15 -3.23
N LEU A 62 -10.19 0.61 -2.46
CA LEU A 62 -10.08 2.06 -2.43
C LEU A 62 -8.82 2.50 -1.67
N SER A 63 -8.01 3.37 -2.27
CA SER A 63 -6.77 3.88 -1.67
C SER A 63 -6.59 5.38 -1.85
N HIS A 64 -5.74 6.00 -1.04
CA HIS A 64 -5.11 7.27 -1.42
C HIS A 64 -3.99 7.01 -2.40
N THR A 65 -3.83 7.89 -3.39
CA THR A 65 -2.75 7.85 -4.37
C THR A 65 -1.37 7.65 -3.74
N GLU A 66 -1.02 8.43 -2.71
CA GLU A 66 0.28 8.35 -2.04
C GLU A 66 0.44 7.03 -1.26
N CYS A 67 -0.64 6.56 -0.62
CA CYS A 67 -0.61 5.30 0.14
C CYS A 67 -0.39 4.11 -0.78
N ASN A 68 -1.10 4.06 -1.90
CA ASN A 68 -0.92 3.04 -2.95
C ASN A 68 0.51 3.06 -3.50
N GLN A 69 0.99 4.23 -3.93
CA GLN A 69 2.34 4.35 -4.52
C GLN A 69 3.45 3.89 -3.57
N ARG A 70 3.37 4.27 -2.29
CA ARG A 70 4.35 3.84 -1.28
C ARG A 70 4.33 2.34 -1.07
N ASP A 71 3.15 1.73 -1.04
CA ASP A 71 3.01 0.29 -0.88
C ASP A 71 3.56 -0.45 -2.10
N HIS A 72 3.17 -0.03 -3.31
CA HIS A 72 3.71 -0.57 -4.56
C HIS A 72 5.24 -0.49 -4.63
N THR A 73 5.81 0.65 -4.26
CA THR A 73 7.26 0.88 -4.24
C THR A 73 7.94 -0.09 -3.27
N ARG A 74 7.38 -0.23 -2.07
CA ARG A 74 7.91 -1.14 -1.04
C ARG A 74 7.84 -2.60 -1.51
N ARG A 75 6.70 -3.05 -2.03
CA ARG A 75 6.55 -4.43 -2.54
C ARG A 75 7.51 -4.72 -3.68
N THR A 76 7.70 -3.75 -4.58
CA THR A 76 8.67 -3.87 -5.67
C THR A 76 10.08 -4.02 -5.12
N GLN A 77 10.47 -3.22 -4.12
CA GLN A 77 11.78 -3.33 -3.48
C GLN A 77 11.97 -4.70 -2.81
N ILE A 78 10.97 -5.20 -2.06
CA ILE A 78 11.02 -6.51 -1.42
C ILE A 78 11.13 -7.61 -2.48
N ARG A 79 10.28 -7.57 -3.52
CA ARG A 79 10.32 -8.51 -4.66
C ARG A 79 11.68 -8.58 -5.31
N THR A 80 12.30 -7.43 -5.58
CA THR A 80 13.64 -7.38 -6.19
C THR A 80 14.72 -7.99 -5.29
N LEU A 81 14.62 -7.85 -3.97
CA LEU A 81 15.57 -8.46 -3.05
C LEU A 81 15.34 -9.97 -2.91
N LEU A 82 14.08 -10.42 -2.90
CA LEU A 82 13.73 -11.85 -2.95
C LEU A 82 14.26 -12.50 -4.24
N ALA A 83 14.11 -11.85 -5.39
CA ALA A 83 14.63 -12.34 -6.67
C ALA A 83 16.17 -12.44 -6.70
N LYS A 84 16.87 -11.73 -5.81
CA LYS A 84 18.33 -11.83 -5.61
C LYS A 84 18.71 -12.91 -4.59
N GLY A 85 17.77 -13.74 -4.15
CA GLY A 85 17.99 -14.82 -3.20
C GLY A 85 18.11 -14.39 -1.74
N LYS A 86 17.73 -13.15 -1.39
CA LYS A 86 17.80 -12.68 0.00
C LYS A 86 16.69 -13.29 0.85
N SER A 87 17.06 -13.72 2.05
CA SER A 87 16.10 -14.11 3.09
C SER A 87 15.29 -12.92 3.59
N LEU A 88 14.16 -13.19 4.24
CA LEU A 88 13.31 -12.14 4.82
C LEU A 88 14.03 -11.30 5.88
N ASP A 89 14.94 -11.90 6.65
CA ASP A 89 15.71 -11.21 7.67
C ASP A 89 16.81 -10.33 7.06
N GLU A 90 17.51 -10.78 6.02
CA GLU A 90 18.45 -9.91 5.28
C GLU A 90 17.74 -8.72 4.61
N ILE A 91 16.50 -8.93 4.15
CA ILE A 91 15.67 -7.85 3.62
C ILE A 91 15.32 -6.87 4.74
N ALA A 92 14.94 -7.37 5.92
CA ALA A 92 14.65 -6.55 7.09
C ALA A 92 15.87 -5.70 7.49
N GLU A 93 17.06 -6.29 7.55
CA GLU A 93 18.32 -5.58 7.80
C GLU A 93 18.59 -4.49 6.75
N THR A 94 18.36 -4.81 5.47
CA THR A 94 18.53 -3.85 4.38
C THR A 94 17.58 -2.66 4.51
N LEU A 95 16.31 -2.91 4.88
CA LEU A 95 15.30 -1.86 5.10
C LEU A 95 15.64 -1.02 6.34
N ASN A 96 16.14 -1.63 7.41
CA ASN A 96 16.61 -0.96 8.61
C ASN A 96 17.82 -0.05 8.33
N ARG A 97 18.82 -0.55 7.61
CA ARG A 97 20.00 0.23 7.20
C ARG A 97 19.62 1.44 6.35
N LYS A 98 18.62 1.29 5.48
CA LYS A 98 18.06 2.38 4.67
C LYS A 98 17.08 3.29 5.42
N LYS A 99 16.85 3.05 6.72
CA LYS A 99 15.90 3.79 7.57
C LYS A 99 14.49 3.86 6.97
N VAL A 100 14.09 2.80 6.26
CA VAL A 100 12.74 2.72 5.67
C VAL A 100 11.73 2.58 6.80
N PRO A 101 10.72 3.47 6.90
CA PRO A 101 9.71 3.37 7.95
C PRO A 101 8.95 2.02 7.83
N PRO A 102 8.80 1.29 8.94
CA PRO A 102 8.03 0.06 8.94
C PRO A 102 6.58 0.29 8.51
N ALA A 103 6.02 -0.69 7.82
CA ALA A 103 4.62 -0.68 7.40
C ALA A 103 3.67 -0.99 8.58
N HIS A 104 2.38 -0.67 8.43
CA HIS A 104 1.28 -1.12 9.30
C HIS A 104 1.34 -0.69 10.78
N GLY A 105 1.78 0.54 11.07
CA GLY A 105 1.78 1.08 12.44
C GLY A 105 2.80 0.43 13.37
N ALA A 106 3.71 -0.39 12.86
CA ALA A 106 4.80 -0.93 13.66
C ALA A 106 5.71 0.20 14.16
N ASN A 107 6.09 0.11 15.44
CA ASN A 107 6.87 1.12 16.13
C ASN A 107 8.23 1.30 15.44
N ARG A 108 8.62 2.56 15.15
CA ARG A 108 9.95 2.86 14.60
C ARG A 108 11.11 2.35 15.48
N ARG A 109 10.86 2.11 16.77
CA ARG A 109 11.87 1.61 17.72
C ARG A 109 12.26 0.15 17.50
N THR A 110 11.38 -0.68 16.95
CA THR A 110 11.65 -2.13 16.79
C THR A 110 12.30 -2.48 15.44
N GLY A 111 12.29 -1.54 14.49
CA GLY A 111 12.78 -1.79 13.13
C GLY A 111 11.93 -2.83 12.37
N TRP A 112 12.37 -3.17 11.17
CA TRP A 112 11.87 -4.28 10.37
C TRP A 112 12.35 -5.62 10.95
N THR A 113 11.46 -6.61 10.93
CA THR A 113 11.77 -8.04 11.14
C THR A 113 11.36 -8.84 9.90
N GLY A 114 11.86 -10.07 9.71
CA GLY A 114 11.45 -10.92 8.59
C GLY A 114 9.94 -11.16 8.53
N ALA A 115 9.28 -11.30 9.69
CA ALA A 115 7.82 -11.39 9.77
C ALA A 115 7.11 -10.13 9.23
N MET A 116 7.66 -8.95 9.51
CA MET A 116 7.12 -7.69 9.00
C MET A 116 7.35 -7.54 7.49
N VAL A 117 8.48 -8.03 6.96
CA VAL A 117 8.74 -8.08 5.52
C VAL A 117 7.71 -8.98 4.84
N ARG A 118 7.49 -10.19 5.37
CA ARG A 118 6.46 -11.11 4.86
C ARG A 118 5.10 -10.44 4.85
N LYS A 119 4.67 -9.86 5.98
CA LYS A 119 3.40 -9.15 6.09
C LYS A 119 3.29 -8.04 5.04
N ALA A 120 4.29 -7.17 4.93
CA ALA A 120 4.27 -6.07 3.97
C ALA A 120 4.27 -6.52 2.50
N TYR A 121 4.80 -7.70 2.20
CA TYR A 121 4.81 -8.25 0.84
C TYR A 121 3.46 -8.84 0.42
N VAL A 122 2.76 -9.49 1.36
CA VAL A 122 1.50 -10.23 1.10
C VAL A 122 0.21 -9.48 1.47
N SER A 123 0.31 -8.34 2.16
CA SER A 123 -0.86 -7.50 2.55
C SER A 123 -1.48 -6.78 1.35
#